data_AF-A0A503IIN0-F1
#
_entry.id   AF-A0A503IIN0-F1
#
_cell.length_a   1.000
_cell.length_b   1.000
_cell.length_c   1.000
_cell.angle_alpha   90.00
_cell.angle_beta   90.00
_cell.angle_gamma   90.00
#
_symmetry.space_group_name_H-M   'P 1'
#
loop_
_entity.id
_entity.type
_entity.pdbx_description
1 polymer ?
#
loop_
_entity_poly.entity_id
_entity_poly.type
_entity_poly.pdbx_seq_one_letter_code
_entity_poly.pdbx_strand_id
1 'polypeptide(L)'
;MADNDDGFVISPEGAALFRRQFEIDYAEAGPKAPVSSFIYKGVEISSRWSVLSEFETMKRAIDLMPELMARRLSRIWCDSNCTANYVIGVKSRLFVQDLKWEINDAFRAAGGGHNGIMIEAGERL
;
A
#
# COMPACT_ATOMS: atom_id res chain seq x y z
N MET A 1 26.89 9.03 -32.07
CA MET A 1 25.45 9.30 -31.84
C MET A 1 25.36 10.00 -30.51
N ALA A 2 24.95 11.26 -30.51
CA ALA A 2 24.79 12.03 -29.28
C ALA A 2 23.52 11.57 -28.58
N ASP A 3 23.63 11.24 -27.29
CA ASP A 3 22.51 11.20 -26.36
C ASP A 3 21.96 12.62 -26.25
N ASN A 4 20.87 12.88 -26.96
CA ASN A 4 20.02 14.04 -26.71
C ASN A 4 19.04 13.63 -25.61
N ASP A 5 19.50 13.64 -24.36
CA ASP A 5 18.61 13.60 -23.20
C ASP A 5 18.01 15.01 -23.05
N ASP A 6 16.98 15.26 -23.85
CA ASP A 6 16.17 16.48 -23.82
C ASP A 6 15.26 16.41 -22.60
N GLY A 7 15.85 16.42 -21.40
CA GLY A 7 15.13 16.33 -20.14
C GLY A 7 13.99 17.32 -20.11
N PHE A 8 12.75 16.82 -19.97
CA PHE A 8 11.56 17.66 -19.90
C PHE A 8 11.66 18.61 -18.70
N VAL A 9 11.99 19.88 -18.97
CA VAL A 9 12.08 20.91 -17.93
C VAL A 9 10.69 21.44 -17.62
N ILE A 10 10.18 21.10 -16.43
CA ILE A 10 8.91 21.64 -15.93
C ILE A 10 9.09 23.13 -15.61
N SER A 11 8.29 23.99 -16.24
CA SER A 11 8.30 25.42 -15.92
C SER A 11 7.85 25.67 -14.47
N PRO A 12 8.25 26.78 -13.82
CA PRO A 12 7.79 27.10 -12.47
C PRO A 12 6.26 27.14 -12.33
N GLU A 13 5.57 27.61 -13.37
CA GLU A 13 4.10 27.59 -13.46
C GLU A 13 3.55 26.17 -13.52
N GLY A 14 4.12 25.29 -14.36
CA GLY A 14 3.75 23.88 -14.41
C GLY A 14 3.96 23.17 -13.07
N ALA A 15 5.08 23.45 -12.39
CA ALA A 15 5.36 22.90 -11.06
C ALA A 15 4.39 23.42 -9.99
N ALA A 16 3.85 24.64 -10.13
CA ALA A 16 2.81 25.16 -9.26
C ALA A 16 1.46 24.45 -9.50
N LEU A 17 1.11 24.17 -10.76
CA LEU A 17 -0.10 23.43 -11.12
C LEU A 17 -0.07 21.99 -10.57
N PHE A 18 1.06 21.29 -10.71
CA PHE A 18 1.18 19.92 -10.16
C PHE A 18 1.05 19.89 -8.64
N ARG A 19 1.66 20.85 -7.93
CA ARG A 19 1.51 20.97 -6.47
C ARG A 19 0.06 21.21 -6.08
N ARG A 20 -0.61 22.13 -6.76
CA ARG A 20 -2.02 22.42 -6.52
C ARG A 20 -2.90 21.19 -6.75
N GLN A 21 -2.67 20.44 -7.83
CA GLN A 21 -3.43 19.22 -8.09
C GLN A 21 -3.19 18.17 -6.99
N PHE A 22 -1.93 17.97 -6.59
CA PHE A 22 -1.59 17.05 -5.49
C PHE A 22 -2.30 17.43 -4.17
N GLU A 23 -2.35 18.71 -3.83
CA GLU A 23 -3.04 19.18 -2.62
C GLU A 23 -4.54 18.89 -2.67
N ILE A 24 -5.18 19.06 -3.84
CA ILE A 24 -6.58 18.72 -4.07
C ILE A 24 -6.79 17.21 -3.91
N ASP A 25 -6.02 16.40 -4.63
CA ASP A 25 -6.14 14.93 -4.60
C ASP A 25 -5.93 14.40 -3.17
N TYR A 26 -4.91 14.92 -2.47
CA TYR A 26 -4.65 14.56 -1.09
C TYR A 26 -5.81 14.92 -0.17
N ALA A 27 -6.39 16.11 -0.29
CA ALA A 27 -7.53 16.54 0.51
C ALA A 27 -8.81 15.73 0.21
N GLU A 28 -9.04 15.39 -1.06
CA GLU A 28 -10.25 14.68 -1.52
C GLU A 28 -10.21 13.17 -1.26
N ALA A 29 -9.04 12.57 -1.10
CA ALA A 29 -8.88 11.14 -0.85
C ALA A 29 -9.52 10.64 0.47
N GLY A 30 -10.00 11.54 1.33
CA GLY A 30 -10.79 11.21 2.52
C GLY A 30 -10.07 11.46 3.85
N PRO A 31 -10.73 11.16 4.98
CA PRO A 31 -10.22 11.47 6.32
C PRO A 31 -8.85 10.85 6.58
N LYS A 32 -7.94 11.65 7.17
CA LYS A 32 -6.57 11.23 7.45
C LYS A 32 -6.44 10.65 8.85
N ALA A 33 -5.69 9.55 8.96
CA ALA A 33 -5.22 9.04 10.23
C ALA A 33 -4.15 9.98 10.81
N PRO A 34 -3.99 10.02 12.15
CA PRO A 34 -2.95 10.85 12.79
C PRO A 34 -1.52 10.31 12.58
N VAL A 35 -1.38 9.10 12.02
CA VAL A 35 -0.12 8.43 11.76
C VAL A 35 -0.11 7.85 10.35
N SER A 36 1.07 7.76 9.74
CA SER A 36 1.27 7.17 8.41
C SER A 36 1.60 5.68 8.44
N SER A 37 2.03 5.16 9.59
CA SER A 37 2.23 3.72 9.83
C SER A 37 2.06 3.35 11.30
N PHE A 38 1.76 2.07 11.56
CA PHE A 38 1.79 1.47 12.89
C PHE A 38 1.80 -0.06 12.81
N ILE A 39 2.14 -0.72 13.93
CA ILE A 39 2.09 -2.18 14.02
C ILE A 39 0.69 -2.64 14.44
N TYR A 40 0.11 -3.55 13.67
CA TYR A 40 -1.14 -4.25 13.98
C TYR A 40 -0.91 -5.77 13.96
N LYS A 41 -1.15 -6.44 15.10
CA LYS A 41 -0.93 -7.91 15.27
C LYS A 41 0.45 -8.40 14.78
N GLY A 42 1.49 -7.59 14.94
CA GLY A 42 2.86 -7.92 14.52
C GLY A 42 3.13 -7.75 13.02
N VAL A 43 2.25 -7.04 12.31
CA VAL A 43 2.40 -6.63 10.91
C VAL A 43 2.43 -5.09 10.88
N GLU A 44 3.44 -4.49 10.28
CA GLU A 44 3.42 -3.05 10.03
C GLU A 44 2.40 -2.72 8.94
N ILE A 45 1.47 -1.81 9.21
CA ILE A 45 0.56 -1.31 8.18
C ILE A 45 0.86 0.17 7.92
N SER A 46 0.88 0.56 6.66
CA SER A 46 1.23 1.91 6.23
C SER A 46 0.47 2.31 4.96
N SER A 47 0.26 3.61 4.77
CA SER A 47 -0.47 4.13 3.61
C SER A 47 0.22 5.39 3.07
N ARG A 48 0.30 5.51 1.73
CA ARG A 48 0.87 6.68 1.06
C ARG A 48 0.20 7.98 1.50
N TRP A 49 -1.13 8.02 1.55
CA TRP A 49 -1.88 9.22 1.92
C TRP A 49 -2.46 9.19 3.32
N SER A 50 -2.18 8.13 4.09
CA SER A 50 -2.65 7.95 5.47
C SER A 50 -4.18 8.03 5.59
N VAL A 51 -4.93 7.51 4.61
CA VAL A 51 -6.40 7.55 4.65
C VAL A 51 -6.91 6.53 5.66
N LEU A 52 -7.82 6.96 6.53
CA LEU A 52 -8.31 6.14 7.65
C LEU A 52 -8.94 4.81 7.19
N SER A 53 -9.76 4.86 6.12
CA SER A 53 -10.44 3.68 5.58
C SER A 53 -9.47 2.61 5.07
N GLU A 54 -8.31 3.01 4.55
CA GLU A 54 -7.28 2.08 4.07
C GLU A 54 -6.66 1.30 5.22
N PHE A 55 -6.37 1.96 6.35
CA PHE A 55 -5.91 1.29 7.55
C PHE A 55 -6.94 0.29 8.07
N GLU A 56 -8.22 0.64 8.06
CA GLU A 56 -9.29 -0.26 8.47
C GLU A 56 -9.42 -1.46 7.52
N THR A 57 -9.27 -1.26 6.21
CA THR A 57 -9.21 -2.37 5.23
C THR A 57 -8.01 -3.30 5.50
N MET A 58 -6.81 -2.75 5.73
CA MET A 58 -5.62 -3.54 6.00
C MET A 58 -5.75 -4.35 7.31
N LYS A 59 -6.29 -3.75 8.37
CA LYS A 59 -6.57 -4.44 9.65
C LYS A 59 -7.58 -5.57 9.44
N ARG A 60 -8.67 -5.30 8.74
CA ARG A 60 -9.70 -6.30 8.44
C ARG A 60 -9.17 -7.44 7.58
N ALA A 61 -8.28 -7.16 6.61
CA ALA A 61 -7.62 -8.21 5.83
C ALA A 61 -6.77 -9.12 6.73
N ILE A 62 -5.99 -8.53 7.66
CA ILE A 62 -5.24 -9.30 8.67
C ILE A 62 -6.16 -10.15 9.54
N ASP A 63 -7.32 -9.62 9.95
CA ASP A 63 -8.30 -10.33 10.78
C ASP A 63 -9.02 -11.48 10.06
N LEU A 64 -9.19 -11.38 8.74
CA LEU A 64 -9.87 -12.39 7.93
C LEU A 64 -8.94 -13.51 7.47
N MET A 65 -7.63 -13.30 7.45
CA MET A 65 -6.68 -14.36 7.14
C MET A 65 -6.61 -15.40 8.25
N PRO A 66 -6.41 -16.70 7.91
CA PRO A 66 -6.03 -17.70 8.90
C PRO A 66 -4.80 -17.24 9.70
N GLU A 67 -4.81 -17.45 11.03
CA GLU A 67 -3.79 -16.87 11.92
C GLU A 67 -2.35 -17.20 11.49
N LEU A 68 -2.11 -18.46 11.08
CA LEU A 68 -0.79 -18.89 10.62
C LEU A 68 -0.36 -18.24 9.32
N MET A 69 -1.29 -17.76 8.49
CA MET A 69 -1.00 -17.03 7.25
C MET A 69 -0.71 -15.57 7.55
N ALA A 70 -1.55 -14.92 8.38
CA ALA A 70 -1.34 -13.54 8.81
C ALA A 70 0.02 -13.35 9.51
N ARG A 71 0.43 -14.30 10.36
CA ARG A 71 1.73 -14.23 11.06
C ARG A 71 2.96 -14.25 10.14
N ARG A 72 2.82 -14.69 8.89
CA ARG A 72 3.91 -14.69 7.88
C ARG A 72 4.22 -13.29 7.36
N LEU A 73 3.28 -12.37 7.48
CA LEU A 73 3.44 -11.01 6.97
C LEU A 73 4.36 -10.20 7.89
N SER A 74 5.22 -9.38 7.29
CA SER A 74 6.01 -8.35 7.99
C SER A 74 5.33 -6.99 7.88
N ARG A 75 4.83 -6.66 6.68
CA ARG A 75 4.15 -5.39 6.42
C ARG A 75 3.07 -5.46 5.36
N ILE A 76 2.21 -4.45 5.36
CA ILE A 76 1.25 -4.12 4.32
C ILE A 76 1.39 -2.62 4.06
N TRP A 77 1.66 -2.25 2.81
CA TRP A 77 1.65 -0.86 2.38
C TRP A 77 0.57 -0.65 1.33
N CYS A 78 -0.27 0.37 1.51
CA CYS A 78 -1.29 0.77 0.55
C CYS A 78 -0.80 1.95 -0.30
N ASP A 79 -0.83 1.78 -1.62
CA ASP A 79 -0.73 2.89 -2.56
C ASP A 79 -2.12 3.47 -2.83
N SER A 80 -2.50 4.46 -2.00
CA SER A 80 -3.73 5.23 -2.11
C SER A 80 -3.93 5.87 -3.49
N ASN A 81 -2.83 6.25 -4.15
CA ASN A 81 -2.88 6.93 -5.45
C ASN A 81 -3.27 5.98 -6.60
N CYS A 82 -3.10 4.67 -6.38
CA CYS A 82 -3.47 3.62 -7.34
C CYS A 82 -4.77 2.90 -6.94
N THR A 83 -5.57 3.48 -6.04
CA THR A 83 -6.91 2.99 -5.62
C THR A 83 -6.88 1.53 -5.15
N ALA A 84 -6.54 1.29 -3.88
CA ALA A 84 -6.48 -0.06 -3.29
C ALA A 84 -5.47 -1.01 -3.99
N ASN A 85 -4.27 -0.50 -4.28
CA ASN A 85 -3.11 -1.31 -4.67
C ASN A 85 -2.22 -1.53 -3.44
N TYR A 86 -1.70 -2.75 -3.25
CA TYR A 86 -0.99 -3.12 -2.03
C TYR A 86 0.38 -3.75 -2.31
N VAL A 87 1.33 -3.49 -1.42
CA VAL A 87 2.60 -4.20 -1.33
C VAL A 87 2.64 -4.94 0.00
N ILE A 88 2.81 -6.25 -0.07
CA ILE A 88 2.79 -7.15 1.08
C ILE A 88 4.18 -7.71 1.30
N GLY A 89 4.79 -7.32 2.42
CA GLY A 89 6.04 -7.89 2.86
C GLY A 89 5.81 -9.23 3.55
N VAL A 90 6.60 -10.23 3.19
CA VAL A 90 6.59 -11.56 3.84
C VAL A 90 7.93 -11.78 4.53
N LYS A 91 7.85 -12.13 5.82
CA LYS A 91 9.00 -12.45 6.66
C LYS A 91 9.88 -13.51 5.99
N SER A 92 11.19 -13.35 6.15
CA SER A 92 12.17 -14.27 5.57
C SER A 92 11.86 -15.74 5.89
N ARG A 93 11.94 -16.60 4.86
CA ARG A 93 11.70 -18.05 4.92
C ARG A 93 10.28 -18.47 5.30
N LEU A 94 9.33 -17.54 5.43
CA LEU A 94 7.94 -17.85 5.76
C LEU A 94 6.98 -17.77 4.56
N PHE A 95 7.48 -17.51 3.35
CA PHE A 95 6.66 -17.59 2.15
C PHE A 95 6.23 -19.04 1.88
N VAL A 96 4.95 -19.22 1.57
CA VAL A 96 4.35 -20.47 1.10
C VAL A 96 3.46 -20.16 -0.09
N GLN A 97 3.31 -21.13 -1.00
CA GLN A 97 2.64 -20.89 -2.28
C GLN A 97 1.18 -20.45 -2.13
N ASP A 98 0.47 -20.96 -1.13
CA ASP A 98 -0.94 -20.65 -0.90
C ASP A 98 -1.18 -19.27 -0.29
N LEU A 99 -0.14 -18.64 0.26
CA LEU A 99 -0.25 -17.34 0.91
C LEU A 99 -0.83 -16.26 -0.02
N LYS A 100 -0.55 -16.35 -1.32
CA LYS A 100 -1.09 -15.40 -2.32
C LYS A 100 -2.62 -15.50 -2.46
N TRP A 101 -3.19 -16.69 -2.31
CA TRP A 101 -4.63 -16.90 -2.40
C TRP A 101 -5.32 -16.37 -1.15
N GLU A 102 -4.74 -16.68 0.01
CA GLU A 102 -5.23 -16.20 1.31
C GLU A 102 -5.19 -14.67 1.41
N ILE A 103 -4.12 -14.05 0.94
CA ILE A 103 -4.02 -12.59 0.84
C ILE A 103 -5.11 -12.06 -0.10
N ASN A 104 -5.21 -12.60 -1.32
CA ASN A 104 -6.21 -12.15 -2.29
C ASN A 104 -7.63 -12.19 -1.74
N ASP A 105 -8.01 -13.31 -1.13
CA ASP A 105 -9.37 -13.52 -0.63
C ASP A 105 -9.67 -12.64 0.58
N ALA A 106 -8.70 -12.45 1.47
CA ALA A 106 -8.83 -11.54 2.60
C ALA A 106 -9.03 -10.09 2.16
N PHE A 107 -8.26 -9.59 1.17
CA PHE A 107 -8.45 -8.22 0.67
C PHE A 107 -9.77 -8.04 -0.08
N ARG A 108 -10.19 -9.04 -0.86
CA ARG A 108 -11.53 -9.03 -1.50
C ARG A 108 -12.65 -8.96 -0.46
N ALA A 109 -12.55 -9.73 0.62
CA ALA A 109 -13.55 -9.74 1.69
C ALA A 109 -13.50 -8.48 2.57
N ALA A 110 -12.31 -7.91 2.80
CA ALA A 110 -12.12 -6.74 3.65
C ALA A 110 -12.61 -5.43 3.00
N GLY A 111 -12.22 -5.20 1.73
CA GLY A 111 -12.42 -3.94 1.01
C GLY A 111 -13.32 -4.03 -0.23
N GLY A 112 -13.85 -5.22 -0.56
CA GLY A 112 -14.66 -5.44 -1.77
C GLY A 112 -13.83 -5.66 -3.05
N GLY A 113 -12.49 -5.68 -2.95
CA GLY A 113 -11.59 -5.86 -4.08
C GLY A 113 -10.24 -5.19 -3.86
N HIS A 114 -9.38 -5.28 -4.86
CA HIS A 114 -8.09 -4.59 -4.95
C HIS A 114 -7.72 -4.42 -6.43
N ASN A 115 -6.90 -3.40 -6.73
CA ASN A 115 -6.38 -3.18 -8.09
C ASN A 115 -5.11 -3.99 -8.36
N GLY A 116 -4.38 -4.34 -7.32
CA GLY A 116 -3.16 -5.11 -7.42
C GLY A 116 -2.59 -5.45 -6.05
N ILE A 117 -1.89 -6.58 -6.00
CA ILE A 117 -1.14 -7.03 -4.83
C ILE A 117 0.22 -7.50 -5.31
N MET A 118 1.26 -6.79 -4.88
CA MET A 118 2.64 -7.24 -5.02
C MET A 118 3.08 -7.91 -3.71
N ILE A 119 3.70 -9.08 -3.82
CA ILE A 119 4.22 -9.81 -2.66
C ILE A 119 5.75 -9.80 -2.72
N GLU A 120 6.38 -9.20 -1.72
CA GLU A 120 7.83 -9.13 -1.57
C GLU A 120 8.25 -10.10 -0.46
N ALA A 121 8.95 -11.17 -0.85
CA ALA A 121 9.44 -12.16 0.09
C ALA A 121 10.89 -11.89 0.50
N GLY A 122 11.24 -12.26 1.73
CA GLY A 122 12.63 -12.21 2.19
C GLY A 122 12.99 -10.96 2.98
N GLU A 123 12.00 -10.18 3.41
CA GLU A 123 12.24 -9.02 4.26
C GLU A 123 12.88 -9.46 5.59
N ARG A 124 14.01 -8.85 5.91
CA ARG A 124 14.62 -8.93 7.24
C ARG A 124 13.86 -7.96 8.15
N LEU A 125 13.33 -8.49 9.25
CA LEU A 125 12.80 -7.68 10.36
C LEU A 125 13.90 -6.79 10.94
#